data_AF-A0AAU6ISQ6-F1
#
_entry.id   AF-A0AAU6ISQ6-F1
#
_cell.length_a   1.000
_cell.length_b   1.000
_cell.length_c   1.000
_cell.angle_alpha   90.00
_cell.angle_beta   90.00
_cell.angle_gamma   90.00
#
_symmetry.space_group_name_H-M   'P 1'
#
loop_
_entity.id
_entity.type
_entity.pdbx_description
1 polymer ?
#
loop_
_entity_poly.entity_id
_entity_poly.type
_entity_poly.pdbx_seq_one_letter_code
_entity_poly.pdbx_strand_id
1 'polypeptide(L)'
;MITSVDTGLPSPDQPFSWAVTAAGTLFTAHGPVRPDGSIDTGPVEAQTRLTLDNLRRSAEAAGAGLGDIAQVLLFLTDPADIPLVDAVYREYFDAPYPNRCCVVVAALAVPGMRIELTAHAALVRPGLQDEPLRPASGGGGGEP
;
A
#
# COMPACT_ATOMS: atom_id res chain seq x y z
N MET A 1 -11.51 -7.29 15.51
CA MET A 1 -11.20 -8.61 14.92
C MET A 1 -10.33 -8.36 13.70
N ILE A 2 -9.32 -9.20 13.47
CA ILE A 2 -8.50 -9.18 12.24
C ILE A 2 -9.14 -10.18 11.27
N THR A 3 -9.28 -9.80 10.00
CA THR A 3 -9.87 -10.65 8.97
C THR A 3 -9.01 -10.64 7.71
N SER A 4 -8.63 -11.81 7.19
CA SER A 4 -7.91 -11.94 5.92
C SER A 4 -8.78 -11.53 4.73
N VAL A 5 -8.18 -10.91 3.73
CA VAL A 5 -8.83 -10.53 2.47
C VAL A 5 -8.40 -11.50 1.37
N ASP A 6 -9.35 -12.02 0.59
CA ASP A 6 -9.06 -12.81 -0.60
C ASP A 6 -8.67 -11.88 -1.75
N THR A 7 -7.38 -11.88 -2.10
CA THR A 7 -6.80 -10.98 -3.11
C THR A 7 -6.78 -11.61 -4.50
N GLY A 8 -7.18 -12.88 -4.64
CA GLY A 8 -7.01 -13.68 -5.85
C GLY A 8 -5.57 -14.09 -6.15
N LEU A 9 -4.59 -13.73 -5.30
CA LEU A 9 -3.23 -14.28 -5.36
C LEU A 9 -3.17 -15.64 -4.64
N PRO A 10 -2.26 -16.54 -5.04
CA PRO A 10 -2.05 -17.79 -4.33
C PRO A 10 -1.70 -17.54 -2.86
N SER A 11 -2.17 -18.42 -1.98
CA SER A 11 -1.80 -18.36 -0.56
C SER A 11 -0.28 -18.46 -0.41
N PRO A 12 0.37 -17.56 0.34
CA PRO A 12 1.79 -17.70 0.65
C PRO A 12 2.05 -18.94 1.49
N ASP A 13 3.18 -19.61 1.24
CA ASP A 13 3.69 -20.68 2.13
C ASP A 13 4.29 -20.10 3.42
N GLN A 14 4.70 -18.82 3.37
CA GLN A 14 5.26 -18.08 4.50
C GLN A 14 4.16 -17.57 5.44
N PRO A 15 4.47 -17.25 6.71
CA PRO A 15 3.47 -16.91 7.73
C PRO A 15 2.98 -15.46 7.61
N PHE A 16 2.39 -15.10 6.48
CA PHE A 16 1.74 -13.80 6.28
C PHE A 16 0.49 -13.92 5.38
N SER A 17 -0.33 -12.87 5.39
CA SER A 17 -1.45 -12.72 4.47
C SER A 17 -1.18 -11.53 3.55
N TRP A 18 -1.56 -11.62 2.28
CA TRP A 18 -1.43 -10.51 1.33
C TRP A 18 -2.14 -9.23 1.78
N ALA A 19 -3.28 -9.41 2.45
CA ALA A 19 -4.10 -8.33 2.95
C ALA A 19 -4.91 -8.79 4.17
N VAL A 20 -5.04 -7.92 5.16
CA VAL A 20 -5.92 -8.09 6.31
C VAL A 20 -6.65 -6.79 6.61
N THR A 21 -7.88 -6.89 7.11
CA THR A 21 -8.61 -5.76 7.66
C THR A 21 -8.61 -5.82 9.19
N ALA A 22 -8.39 -4.68 9.82
CA ALA A 22 -8.50 -4.52 11.26
C ALA A 22 -8.87 -3.09 11.62
N ALA A 23 -9.78 -2.92 12.58
CA ALA A 23 -10.19 -1.61 13.11
C ALA A 23 -10.70 -0.57 12.08
N GLY A 24 -11.15 -0.99 10.89
CA GLY A 24 -11.57 -0.08 9.81
C GLY A 24 -10.40 0.38 8.91
N THR A 25 -9.31 -0.38 8.91
CA THR A 25 -8.14 -0.16 8.08
C THR A 25 -7.79 -1.45 7.35
N LEU A 26 -7.48 -1.33 6.06
CA LEU A 26 -6.80 -2.37 5.30
C LEU A 26 -5.29 -2.23 5.51
N PHE A 27 -4.64 -3.34 5.83
CA PHE A 27 -3.19 -3.49 5.85
C PHE A 27 -2.81 -4.48 4.76
N THR A 28 -1.94 -4.09 3.83
CA THR A 28 -1.55 -4.93 2.70
C THR A 28 -0.12 -4.68 2.26
N ALA A 29 0.55 -5.71 1.73
CA ALA A 29 1.91 -5.62 1.22
C ALA A 29 2.05 -6.39 -0.09
N HIS A 30 2.82 -5.85 -1.04
CA HIS A 30 2.97 -6.42 -2.36
C HIS A 30 4.37 -6.17 -2.94
N GLY A 31 4.88 -7.19 -3.63
CA GLY A 31 5.88 -7.06 -4.67
C GLY A 31 5.27 -7.41 -6.05
N PRO A 32 6.11 -7.62 -7.08
CA PRO A 32 5.68 -7.91 -8.43
C PRO A 32 5.31 -9.40 -8.60
N VAL A 33 4.30 -9.85 -7.85
CA VAL A 33 3.81 -11.23 -7.82
C VAL A 33 2.79 -11.43 -8.95
N ARG A 34 2.99 -12.45 -9.80
CA ARG A 34 2.04 -12.82 -10.85
C ARG A 34 0.89 -13.66 -10.28
N PRO A 35 -0.23 -13.81 -11.02
CA PRO A 35 -1.37 -14.63 -10.58
C PRO A 35 -1.03 -16.10 -10.29
N ASP A 36 0.03 -16.64 -10.89
CA ASP A 36 0.53 -18.00 -10.64
C ASP A 36 1.48 -18.08 -9.44
N GLY A 37 1.75 -16.97 -8.75
CA GLY A 37 2.68 -16.88 -7.63
C GLY A 37 4.14 -16.65 -8.02
N SER A 38 4.48 -16.68 -9.31
CA SER A 38 5.84 -16.37 -9.77
C SER A 38 6.16 -14.88 -9.60
N ILE A 39 7.43 -14.55 -9.38
CA ILE A 39 7.87 -13.16 -9.21
C ILE A 39 8.37 -12.62 -10.56
N ASP A 40 7.96 -11.40 -10.90
CA ASP A 40 8.55 -10.67 -12.03
C ASP A 40 9.92 -10.10 -11.63
N THR A 41 10.95 -10.46 -12.39
CA THR A 41 12.33 -10.01 -12.23
C THR A 41 12.82 -9.19 -13.43
N GLY A 42 11.89 -8.71 -14.26
CA GLY A 42 12.14 -7.87 -15.43
C GLY A 42 12.38 -6.38 -15.09
N PRO A 43 12.14 -5.47 -16.05
CA PRO A 43 12.30 -4.01 -15.85
C PRO A 43 11.47 -3.48 -14.69
N VAL A 44 11.97 -2.43 -14.01
CA VAL A 44 11.35 -1.91 -12.77
C VAL A 44 9.96 -1.35 -13.03
N GLU A 45 9.68 -0.82 -14.22
CA GLU A 45 8.39 -0.30 -14.62
C GLU A 45 7.33 -1.41 -14.67
N ALA A 46 7.69 -2.57 -15.23
CA ALA A 46 6.82 -3.75 -15.28
C ALA A 46 6.56 -4.29 -13.87
N GLN A 47 7.61 -4.37 -13.04
CA GLN A 47 7.48 -4.75 -11.64
C GLN A 47 6.60 -3.76 -10.86
N THR A 48 6.73 -2.47 -11.11
CA THR A 48 5.96 -1.42 -10.43
C THR A 48 4.48 -1.52 -10.79
N ARG A 49 4.15 -1.67 -12.08
CA ARG A 49 2.76 -1.87 -12.54
C ARG A 49 2.14 -3.09 -11.89
N LEU A 50 2.85 -4.23 -11.90
CA LEU A 50 2.33 -5.46 -11.30
C LEU A 50 2.13 -5.31 -9.79
N THR A 51 3.07 -4.68 -9.10
CA THR A 51 2.96 -4.39 -7.65
C THR A 51 1.74 -3.51 -7.35
N LEU A 52 1.52 -2.45 -8.11
CA LEU A 52 0.40 -1.53 -7.93
C LEU A 52 -0.95 -2.15 -8.36
N ASP A 53 -0.96 -3.01 -9.37
CA ASP A 53 -2.14 -3.79 -9.73
C ASP A 53 -2.56 -4.75 -8.61
N ASN A 54 -1.59 -5.40 -7.96
CA ASN A 54 -1.86 -6.26 -6.81
C ASN A 54 -2.40 -5.44 -5.62
N LEU A 55 -1.81 -4.26 -5.35
CA LEU A 55 -2.33 -3.33 -4.35
C LEU A 55 -3.79 -2.93 -4.65
N ARG A 56 -4.09 -2.57 -5.89
CA ARG A 56 -5.45 -2.23 -6.33
C ARG A 56 -6.42 -3.39 -6.10
N ARG A 57 -6.03 -4.62 -6.46
CA ARG A 57 -6.86 -5.82 -6.23
C ARG A 57 -7.14 -6.04 -4.75
N SER A 58 -6.14 -5.90 -3.88
CA SER A 58 -6.31 -6.03 -2.43
C SER A 58 -7.24 -4.95 -1.86
N ALA A 59 -7.12 -3.71 -2.34
CA ALA A 59 -8.04 -2.64 -1.95
C ALA A 59 -9.48 -2.95 -2.39
N GLU A 60 -9.68 -3.32 -3.66
CA GLU A 60 -10.99 -3.66 -4.23
C GLU A 60 -11.63 -4.85 -3.49
N ALA A 61 -10.86 -5.89 -3.20
CA ALA A 61 -11.33 -7.07 -2.45
C ALA A 61 -11.71 -6.75 -1.00
N ALA A 62 -11.11 -5.71 -0.41
CA ALA A 62 -11.46 -5.21 0.92
C ALA A 62 -12.64 -4.21 0.90
N GLY A 63 -13.21 -3.92 -0.27
CA GLY A 63 -14.28 -2.93 -0.44
C GLY A 63 -13.80 -1.48 -0.45
N ALA A 64 -12.54 -1.23 -0.80
CA ALA A 64 -11.93 0.09 -0.93
C ALA A 64 -11.39 0.31 -2.36
N GLY A 65 -11.00 1.55 -2.66
CA GLY A 65 -10.28 1.91 -3.88
C GLY A 65 -8.89 2.47 -3.61
N LEU A 66 -8.15 2.79 -4.67
CA LEU A 66 -6.84 3.45 -4.54
C LEU A 66 -6.93 4.84 -3.88
N GLY A 67 -8.06 5.54 -4.03
CA GLY A 67 -8.32 6.82 -3.36
C GLY A 67 -8.43 6.71 -1.83
N ASP A 68 -8.64 5.51 -1.30
CA ASP A 68 -8.71 5.27 0.15
C ASP A 68 -7.34 4.93 0.76
N ILE A 69 -6.29 4.78 -0.06
CA ILE A 69 -4.93 4.49 0.39
C ILE A 69 -4.35 5.76 1.03
N ALA A 70 -4.20 5.73 2.35
CA ALA A 70 -3.70 6.87 3.11
C ALA A 70 -2.17 6.91 3.20
N GLN A 71 -1.52 5.73 3.19
CA GLN A 71 -0.07 5.62 3.33
C GLN A 71 0.50 4.49 2.46
N VAL A 72 1.65 4.76 1.83
CA VAL A 72 2.47 3.76 1.13
C VAL A 72 3.94 3.90 1.57
N LEU A 73 4.55 2.80 2.00
CA LEU A 73 5.99 2.69 2.21
C LEU A 73 6.57 1.80 1.11
N LEU A 74 7.41 2.38 0.25
CA LEU A 74 8.06 1.70 -0.87
C LEU A 74 9.50 1.35 -0.50
N PHE A 75 9.93 0.16 -0.92
CA PHE A 75 11.29 -0.32 -0.84
C PHE A 75 11.82 -0.55 -2.25
N LEU A 76 12.96 0.06 -2.57
CA LEU A 76 13.66 -0.13 -3.85
C LEU A 76 15.08 -0.65 -3.60
N THR A 77 15.65 -1.38 -4.54
CA THR A 77 17.05 -1.83 -4.46
C THR A 77 18.04 -0.89 -5.15
N ASP A 78 17.56 -0.02 -6.05
CA ASP A 78 18.38 0.93 -6.79
C ASP A 78 17.74 2.34 -6.77
N PRO A 79 18.43 3.38 -6.26
CA PRO A 79 17.92 4.75 -6.30
C PRO A 79 17.68 5.28 -7.73
N ALA A 80 18.37 4.74 -8.74
CA ALA A 80 18.18 5.13 -10.13
C ALA A 80 16.79 4.78 -10.68
N ASP A 81 16.06 3.87 -10.02
CA ASP A 81 14.72 3.48 -10.42
C ASP A 81 13.62 4.46 -9.96
N ILE A 82 13.92 5.36 -9.01
CA ILE A 82 12.92 6.27 -8.42
C ILE A 82 12.14 7.05 -9.49
N PRO A 83 12.78 7.69 -10.50
CA PRO A 83 12.04 8.43 -11.53
C PRO A 83 11.10 7.55 -12.37
N LEU A 84 11.49 6.30 -12.61
CA LEU A 84 10.72 5.32 -13.39
C LEU A 84 9.50 4.85 -12.58
N VAL A 85 9.71 4.52 -11.31
CA VAL A 85 8.65 4.19 -10.35
C VAL A 85 7.68 5.36 -10.21
N ASP A 86 8.18 6.59 -10.08
CA ASP A 86 7.34 7.79 -9.98
C ASP A 86 6.49 8.02 -11.23
N ALA A 87 7.01 7.74 -12.42
CA ALA A 87 6.25 7.85 -13.66
C ALA A 87 5.04 6.90 -13.66
N VAL A 88 5.27 5.62 -13.33
CA VAL A 88 4.20 4.63 -13.23
C VAL A 88 3.24 4.96 -12.09
N TYR A 89 3.75 5.37 -10.93
CA TYR A 89 2.92 5.67 -9.74
C TYR A 89 1.88 6.76 -10.00
N ARG A 90 2.21 7.77 -10.83
CA ARG A 90 1.28 8.84 -11.25
C ARG A 90 0.14 8.35 -12.15
N GLU A 91 0.21 7.13 -12.67
CA GLU A 91 -0.89 6.51 -13.43
C GLU A 91 -1.92 5.84 -12.50
N TYR A 92 -1.57 5.59 -11.24
CA TYR A 92 -2.40 4.88 -10.26
C TYR A 92 -3.00 5.80 -9.19
N PHE A 93 -2.35 6.93 -8.90
CA PHE A 93 -2.78 7.86 -7.86
C PHE A 93 -2.88 9.28 -8.38
N ASP A 94 -3.91 9.99 -7.91
CA ASP A 94 -4.13 11.41 -8.13
C ASP A 94 -3.93 12.22 -6.84
N ALA A 95 -3.85 13.54 -6.96
CA ALA A 95 -3.84 14.42 -5.79
C ALA A 95 -5.23 14.49 -5.10
N PRO A 96 -5.31 14.53 -3.75
CA PRO A 96 -4.18 14.43 -2.81
C PRO A 96 -3.57 13.03 -2.81
N TYR A 97 -2.26 12.95 -3.05
CA TYR A 97 -1.53 11.68 -3.07
C TYR A 97 -1.51 11.05 -1.66
N PRO A 98 -1.41 9.71 -1.56
CA PRO A 98 -1.12 9.07 -0.28
C PRO A 98 0.13 9.64 0.38
N ASN A 99 0.19 9.63 1.71
CA ASN A 99 1.46 9.83 2.41
C ASN A 99 2.44 8.75 1.93
N ARG A 100 3.61 9.16 1.44
CA ARG A 100 4.58 8.22 0.85
C ARG A 100 5.95 8.36 1.45
N CYS A 101 6.60 7.23 1.72
CA CYS A 101 8.03 7.15 2.00
C CYS A 101 8.68 6.13 1.05
N CYS A 102 9.91 6.40 0.62
CA CYS A 102 10.70 5.51 -0.24
C CYS A 102 12.04 5.24 0.44
N VAL A 103 12.37 3.97 0.62
CA VAL A 103 13.61 3.51 1.25
C VAL A 103 14.39 2.69 0.24
N VAL A 104 15.68 3.00 0.10
CA VAL A 104 16.60 2.18 -0.69
C VAL A 104 17.22 1.14 0.23
N VAL A 105 17.02 -0.14 -0.06
CA VAL A 105 17.48 -1.29 0.73
C VAL A 105 18.56 -2.07 -0.02
N ALA A 106 19.37 -2.84 0.70
CA ALA A 106 20.44 -3.62 0.11
C ALA A 106 19.94 -4.74 -0.83
N ALA A 107 18.80 -5.36 -0.49
CA ALA A 107 18.17 -6.42 -1.27
C ALA A 107 16.71 -6.61 -0.83
N LEU A 108 15.93 -7.25 -1.70
CA LEU A 108 14.59 -7.76 -1.40
C LEU A 108 14.61 -9.30 -1.35
N ALA A 109 13.51 -9.93 -0.90
CA ALA A 109 13.49 -11.36 -0.59
C ALA A 109 13.84 -12.28 -1.78
N VAL A 110 13.54 -11.86 -3.01
CA VAL A 110 13.80 -12.64 -4.24
C VAL A 110 14.81 -11.90 -5.12
N PRO A 111 15.91 -12.56 -5.55
CA PRO A 111 16.87 -11.97 -6.48
C PRO A 111 16.21 -11.46 -7.76
N GLY A 112 16.52 -10.23 -8.16
CA GLY A 112 15.93 -9.57 -9.33
C GLY A 112 14.65 -8.78 -9.02
N MET A 113 14.08 -8.92 -7.83
CA MET A 113 13.03 -8.03 -7.35
C MET A 113 13.63 -6.64 -7.06
N ARG A 114 13.00 -5.60 -7.59
CA ARG A 114 13.47 -4.21 -7.50
C ARG A 114 12.53 -3.29 -6.73
N ILE A 115 11.30 -3.74 -6.50
CA ILE A 115 10.27 -2.99 -5.77
C ILE A 115 9.46 -3.91 -4.86
N GLU A 116 9.17 -3.41 -3.66
CA GLU A 116 8.18 -3.95 -2.73
C GLU A 116 7.50 -2.78 -2.02
N LEU A 117 6.25 -2.93 -1.60
CA LEU A 117 5.56 -1.92 -0.82
C LEU A 117 4.69 -2.53 0.27
N THR A 118 4.43 -1.71 1.29
CA THR A 118 3.29 -1.89 2.19
C THR A 118 2.41 -0.66 2.12
N ALA A 119 1.10 -0.85 2.23
CA ALA A 119 0.11 0.20 2.12
C ALA A 119 -1.02 0.03 3.12
N HIS A 120 -1.57 1.16 3.57
CA HIS A 120 -2.71 1.22 4.45
C HIS A 120 -3.86 1.97 3.78
N ALA A 121 -5.06 1.38 3.79
CA ALA A 121 -6.28 2.02 3.29
C ALA A 121 -7.29 2.26 4.42
N ALA A 122 -7.98 3.39 4.38
CA ALA A 122 -9.17 3.58 5.19
C ALA A 122 -10.32 2.73 4.62
N LEU A 123 -11.03 2.00 5.47
CA LEU A 123 -12.26 1.33 5.07
C LEU A 123 -13.43 2.18 5.56
N VAL A 124 -14.23 2.70 4.63
CA VAL A 124 -15.43 3.46 4.98
C VAL A 124 -16.37 2.55 5.78
N ARG A 125 -16.60 2.89 7.04
CA ARG A 125 -17.70 2.28 7.79
C ARG A 125 -18.99 2.93 7.33
N PRO A 126 -20.02 2.17 6.93
CA PRO A 126 -21.36 2.74 6.78
C PRO A 126 -21.75 3.45 8.09
N GLY A 127 -21.93 4.77 8.04
CA GLY A 127 -22.36 5.60 9.19
C GLY A 127 -21.30 6.49 9.86
N LEU A 128 -20.05 6.53 9.38
CA LEU A 128 -19.00 7.43 9.89
C LEU A 128 -18.79 8.69 9.02
N GLN A 129 -19.84 9.11 8.32
CA GLN A 129 -19.83 10.38 7.59
C GLN A 129 -19.82 11.54 8.60
N ASP A 130 -18.79 12.37 8.51
CA ASP A 130 -18.79 13.77 8.94
C ASP A 130 -18.82 14.11 10.44
N GLU A 131 -18.17 13.36 11.35
CA GLU A 131 -17.66 14.05 12.56
C GLU A 131 -16.27 14.60 12.22
N PRO A 132 -16.12 15.93 11.98
CA PRO A 132 -14.78 16.51 11.86
C PRO A 132 -13.99 16.10 13.09
N LEU A 133 -12.75 15.63 12.89
CA LEU A 133 -11.78 15.44 13.96
C LEU A 133 -11.87 16.67 14.86
N ARG A 134 -12.45 16.51 16.05
CA ARG A 134 -12.68 17.63 16.95
C ARG A 134 -11.34 18.34 17.09
N PRO A 135 -11.24 19.66 16.82
CA PRO A 135 -10.00 20.35 17.05
C PRO A 135 -9.62 20.07 18.49
N ALA A 136 -8.36 19.65 18.72
CA ALA A 136 -7.83 19.44 20.05
C ALA A 136 -8.27 20.63 20.89
N SER A 137 -9.06 20.37 21.94
CA SER A 137 -9.63 21.42 22.76
C SER A 137 -8.51 22.39 23.11
N GLY A 138 -8.59 23.61 22.58
CA GLY A 138 -7.61 24.65 22.87
C GLY A 138 -7.56 24.81 24.38
N GLY A 139 -6.49 24.29 24.99
CA GLY A 139 -6.18 24.47 26.39
C GLY A 139 -5.82 25.92 26.60
N GLY A 140 -6.84 26.77 26.73
CA GLY A 140 -6.70 28.13 27.19
C GLY A 140 -6.50 28.16 28.69
N GLY A 141 -5.50 28.94 29.12
CA GLY A 141 -5.34 29.43 30.48
C GLY A 141 -4.22 28.71 31.24
N GLY A 142 -3.19 29.39 31.73
CA GLY A 142 -2.85 30.81 31.75
C GLY A 142 -1.51 30.91 32.47
N GLU A 143 -0.61 31.75 31.99
CA GLU A 143 0.58 32.12 32.76
C GLU A 143 0.25 33.31 33.68
N PRO A 144 0.76 33.32 34.92
CA PRO A 144 0.57 34.40 35.88
C PRO A 144 1.29 35.71 35.49
#